data_AF-A0A392RSL5-F1
#
_entry.id   AF-A0A392RSL5-F1
#
_cell.length_a   1.000
_cell.length_b   1.000
_cell.length_c   1.000
_cell.angle_alpha   90.00
_cell.angle_beta   90.00
_cell.angle_gamma   90.00
#
_symmetry.space_group_name_H-M   'P 1'
#
loop_
_entity.id
_entity.type
_entity.pdbx_description
1 polymer ?
#
loop_
_entity_poly.entity_id
_entity_poly.type
_entity_poly.pdbx_seq_one_letter_code
_entity_poly.pdbx_strand_id
1 'polypeptide(L)'
;MSPFEALYGRKPPNLVHYTPGSSKIESLDELLTQKTLVLKVLKENLVKARNRMTIQANLHRQDRNFEVGQWVYLKLQPYRQHSIQHRDSHKLAKRYYGP
;
A
#
# COMPACT_ATOMS: atom_id res chain seq x y z
N MET A 1 -3.67 11.07 12.22
CA MET A 1 -2.49 11.76 11.67
C MET A 1 -2.35 11.42 10.20
N SER A 2 -2.32 12.39 9.30
CA SER A 2 -2.09 12.11 7.87
C SER A 2 -0.59 11.82 7.61
N PRO A 3 -0.22 11.06 6.56
CA PRO A 3 1.19 10.87 6.22
C PRO A 3 1.96 12.19 6.01
N PHE A 4 1.30 13.22 5.49
CA PHE A 4 1.88 14.57 5.35
C PHE A 4 2.19 15.19 6.71
N GLU A 5 1.24 15.13 7.64
CA GLU A 5 1.40 15.69 8.99
C GLU A 5 2.47 14.95 9.79
N ALA A 6 2.56 13.63 9.65
CA ALA A 6 3.61 12.82 10.25
C ALA A 6 5.01 13.22 9.75
N LEU A 7 5.14 13.57 8.47
CA LEU A 7 6.41 13.94 7.85
C LEU A 7 6.80 15.40 8.13
N TYR A 8 5.85 16.33 8.08
CA TYR A 8 6.12 17.77 8.09
C TYR A 8 5.73 18.48 9.39
N GLY A 9 5.10 17.80 10.35
CA GLY A 9 4.69 18.39 11.64
C GLY A 9 3.63 19.49 11.51
N ARG A 10 3.00 19.63 10.35
CA ARG A 10 1.97 20.64 10.06
C ARG A 10 0.82 20.02 9.28
N LYS A 11 -0.38 20.60 9.41
CA LYS A 11 -1.54 20.17 8.62
C LYS A 11 -1.27 20.41 7.11
N PRO A 12 -1.74 19.51 6.23
CA PRO A 12 -1.63 19.72 4.79
C PRO A 12 -2.34 21.01 4.38
N PRO A 13 -1.77 21.77 3.42
CA PRO A 13 -2.41 22.97 2.90
C PRO A 13 -3.77 22.61 2.28
N ASN A 14 -4.78 23.44 2.54
CA ASN A 14 -6.11 23.23 2.01
C ASN A 14 -6.11 23.48 0.49
N LEU A 15 -6.51 22.47 -0.29
CA LEU A 15 -6.67 22.62 -1.73
C LEU A 15 -8.06 23.21 -1.98
N VAL A 16 -8.12 24.45 -2.48
CA VAL A 16 -9.38 25.11 -2.80
C VAL A 16 -10.11 24.30 -3.86
N HIS A 17 -11.32 23.84 -3.53
CA HIS A 17 -12.19 23.17 -4.48
C HIS A 17 -12.88 24.21 -5.36
N TYR A 18 -12.96 23.90 -6.65
CA TYR A 18 -13.68 24.71 -7.59
C TYR A 18 -15.19 24.65 -7.31
N THR A 19 -15.84 25.81 -7.22
CA THR A 19 -17.30 25.94 -7.14
C THR A 19 -17.85 26.42 -8.49
N PRO A 20 -18.84 25.73 -9.09
CA PRO A 20 -19.47 26.17 -10.34
C PRO A 20 -20.00 27.60 -10.25
N GLY A 21 -19.83 28.40 -11.31
CA GLY A 21 -20.23 29.80 -11.35
C GLY A 21 -19.29 30.79 -10.65
N SER A 22 -18.11 30.35 -10.19
CA SER A 22 -17.11 31.26 -9.62
C SER A 22 -16.24 31.94 -10.67
N SER A 23 -16.17 31.39 -11.89
CA SER A 23 -15.47 32.00 -13.00
C SER A 23 -16.37 33.01 -13.71
N LYS A 24 -15.82 34.18 -14.04
CA LYS A 24 -16.52 35.17 -14.89
C LYS A 24 -16.54 34.75 -16.36
N ILE A 25 -15.69 33.79 -16.74
CA ILE A 25 -15.52 33.30 -18.10
C ILE A 25 -16.21 31.95 -18.18
N GLU A 26 -17.28 31.87 -18.98
CA GLU A 26 -18.11 30.66 -19.14
C GLU A 26 -17.28 29.45 -19.56
N SER A 27 -16.42 29.60 -20.58
CA SER A 27 -15.57 28.52 -21.08
C SER A 27 -14.61 27.96 -20.03
N LEU A 28 -14.15 28.81 -19.10
CA LEU A 28 -13.32 28.37 -17.99
C LEU A 28 -14.16 27.64 -16.93
N ASP A 29 -15.40 28.08 -16.70
CA ASP A 29 -16.35 27.44 -15.78
C ASP A 29 -16.64 25.99 -16.23
N GLU A 30 -16.97 25.82 -17.51
CA GLU A 30 -17.17 24.52 -18.16
C GLU A 30 -15.94 23.62 -18.06
N LEU A 31 -14.74 24.13 -18.34
CA LEU A 31 -13.52 23.34 -18.26
C LEU A 31 -13.25 22.86 -16.82
N LEU A 32 -13.45 23.73 -15.83
CA LEU A 32 -13.21 23.41 -14.42
C LEU A 32 -14.25 22.42 -13.88
N THR A 33 -15.51 22.52 -14.29
CA THR A 33 -16.54 21.52 -13.96
C THR A 33 -16.22 20.15 -14.58
N GLN A 34 -15.84 20.09 -15.86
CA GLN A 34 -15.42 18.85 -16.50
C GLN A 34 -14.21 18.22 -15.81
N LYS A 35 -13.19 19.02 -15.49
CA LYS A 35 -11.99 18.57 -14.77
C LYS A 35 -12.34 17.97 -13.41
N THR A 36 -13.24 18.59 -12.64
CA THR A 36 -13.63 18.06 -11.32
C THR A 36 -14.38 16.74 -11.43
N LEU A 37 -15.22 16.57 -12.46
CA LEU A 37 -15.90 15.31 -12.76
C LEU A 37 -14.89 14.20 -13.08
N VAL A 38 -13.93 14.47 -13.98
CA VAL A 38 -12.88 13.50 -14.32
C VAL A 38 -12.03 13.13 -13.11
N LEU A 39 -11.64 14.11 -12.28
CA LEU A 39 -10.89 13.86 -11.06
C LEU A 39 -11.68 13.00 -10.05
N LYS A 40 -13.00 13.20 -9.95
CA LYS A 40 -13.87 12.38 -9.10
C LYS A 40 -13.85 10.92 -9.56
N VAL A 41 -14.08 10.68 -10.85
CA VAL A 41 -14.05 9.33 -11.44
C VAL A 41 -12.69 8.67 -11.23
N LEU A 42 -11.59 9.42 -11.44
CA LEU A 42 -10.24 8.90 -11.24
C LEU A 42 -10.01 8.47 -9.77
N LYS A 43 -10.40 9.30 -8.81
CA LYS A 43 -10.28 8.97 -7.38
C LYS A 43 -11.07 7.72 -7.03
N GLU A 44 -12.31 7.60 -7.49
CA GLU A 44 -13.15 6.42 -7.25
C GLU A 44 -12.51 5.15 -7.83
N ASN A 45 -11.97 5.22 -9.05
CA ASN A 45 -11.29 4.10 -9.68
C ASN A 45 -10.02 3.68 -8.93
N LEU A 46 -9.22 4.65 -8.45
CA LEU A 46 -8.05 4.37 -7.64
C LEU A 46 -8.41 3.68 -6.32
N VAL A 47 -9.48 4.10 -5.66
CA VAL A 47 -9.97 3.43 -4.44
C VAL A 47 -10.39 2.00 -4.75
N LYS A 48 -11.16 1.78 -5.82
CA LYS A 48 -11.58 0.44 -6.25
C LYS A 48 -10.36 -0.45 -6.56
N ALA A 49 -9.38 0.06 -7.30
CA ALA A 49 -8.16 -0.66 -7.65
C ALA A 49 -7.36 -1.06 -6.39
N ARG A 50 -7.14 -0.11 -5.48
CA ARG A 50 -6.46 -0.37 -4.20
C ARG A 50 -7.20 -1.43 -3.37
N ASN A 51 -8.52 -1.36 -3.28
CA ASN A 51 -9.31 -2.35 -2.55
C ASN A 51 -9.16 -3.74 -3.16
N ARG A 52 -9.20 -3.87 -4.49
CA ARG A 52 -8.96 -5.15 -5.18
C ARG A 52 -7.57 -5.70 -4.88
N MET A 53 -6.53 -4.87 -4.95
CA MET A 53 -5.16 -5.27 -4.63
C MET A 53 -5.04 -5.78 -3.18
N THR A 54 -5.63 -5.06 -2.22
CA THR A 54 -5.65 -5.46 -0.81
C THR A 54 -6.37 -6.79 -0.60
N ILE A 55 -7.55 -6.97 -1.20
CA ILE A 55 -8.33 -8.21 -1.10
C ILE A 55 -7.52 -9.39 -1.66
N GLN A 56 -6.94 -9.25 -2.85
CA GLN A 56 -6.15 -10.32 -3.47
C GLN A 56 -4.87 -10.65 -2.68
N ALA A 57 -4.18 -9.61 -2.18
CA ALA A 57 -2.99 -9.78 -1.35
C ALA A 57 -3.29 -10.47 -0.01
N ASN A 58 -4.48 -10.22 0.56
CA ASN A 58 -4.89 -10.79 1.85
C ASN A 58 -5.56 -12.17 1.70
N LEU A 59 -6.10 -12.51 0.53
CA LEU A 59 -6.78 -13.79 0.28
C LEU A 59 -5.93 -15.01 0.68
N HIS A 60 -4.62 -14.93 0.47
CA HIS A 60 -3.67 -16.02 0.74
C HIS A 60 -2.90 -15.83 2.05
N ARG A 61 -3.14 -14.74 2.78
CA ARG A 61 -2.52 -14.50 4.09
C ARG A 61 -3.36 -15.22 5.13
N GLN A 62 -2.70 -16.07 5.89
CA GLN A 62 -3.31 -16.76 7.02
C GLN A 62 -2.62 -16.28 8.28
N ASP A 63 -3.39 -15.84 9.26
CA ASP A 63 -2.88 -15.59 10.59
C ASP A 63 -2.57 -16.95 11.23
N ARG A 64 -1.28 -17.16 11.55
CA ARG A 64 -0.80 -18.39 12.18
C ARG A 64 -0.22 -18.02 13.54
N ASN A 65 -0.82 -18.58 14.57
CA ASN A 65 -0.33 -18.47 15.94
C ASN A 65 0.29 -19.80 16.34
N PHE A 66 1.39 -19.74 17.09
CA PHE A 66 2.11 -20.90 17.57
C PHE A 66 2.24 -20.80 19.09
N GLU A 67 2.06 -21.92 19.77
CA GLU A 67 2.27 -22.00 21.21
C GLU A 67 3.71 -22.41 21.54
N VAL A 68 4.16 -22.03 22.74
CA VAL A 68 5.48 -22.43 23.24
C VAL A 68 5.53 -23.96 23.33
N GLY A 69 6.54 -24.57 22.70
CA GLY A 69 6.71 -26.02 22.62
C GLY A 69 6.18 -26.67 21.34
N GLN A 70 5.52 -25.93 20.45
CA GLN A 70 5.12 -26.46 19.14
C GLN A 70 6.30 -26.51 18.15
N TRP A 71 6.45 -27.64 17.47
CA TRP A 71 7.44 -27.80 16.42
C TRP A 71 6.98 -27.11 15.13
N VAL A 72 7.82 -26.20 14.62
CA VAL A 72 7.54 -25.41 13.42
C VAL A 72 8.74 -25.37 12.49
N TYR A 73 8.46 -25.32 11.19
CA TYR A 73 9.48 -25.06 10.18
C TYR A 73 9.55 -23.56 9.87
N LEU A 74 10.71 -22.96 10.11
CA LEU A 74 11.07 -21.60 9.75
C LEU A 74 11.50 -21.53 8.27
N LYS A 75 10.78 -20.75 7.46
CA LYS A 75 11.17 -20.50 6.08
C LYS A 75 12.43 -19.64 6.02
N LEU A 76 13.45 -20.13 5.33
CA LEU A 76 14.74 -19.45 5.22
C LEU A 76 14.68 -18.32 4.21
N GLN A 77 15.24 -17.18 4.61
CA GLN A 77 15.47 -16.05 3.73
C GLN A 77 16.96 -15.96 3.39
N PRO A 78 17.36 -16.35 2.17
CA PRO A 78 18.75 -16.23 1.73
C PRO A 78 19.27 -14.81 1.96
N TYR A 79 20.51 -14.70 2.41
CA TYR A 79 21.22 -13.42 2.67
C TYR A 79 20.68 -12.52 3.78
N ARG A 80 19.50 -12.79 4.35
CA ARG A 80 18.91 -11.98 5.45
C ARG A 80 19.09 -12.60 6.82
N GLN A 81 19.37 -13.91 6.88
CA GLN A 81 19.34 -14.67 8.12
C GLN A 81 20.76 -15.06 8.54
N HIS A 82 21.28 -14.37 9.55
CA HIS A 82 22.66 -14.53 10.03
C HIS A 82 22.84 -15.65 11.07
N SER A 83 21.76 -16.11 11.70
CA SER A 83 21.79 -17.15 12.73
C SER A 83 22.00 -18.57 12.17
N ILE A 84 21.98 -18.73 10.86
CA ILE A 84 22.20 -20.00 10.16
C ILE A 84 23.58 -19.96 9.53
N GLN A 85 24.23 -21.12 9.47
CA GLN A 85 25.52 -21.27 8.79
C GLN A 85 25.47 -20.64 7.39
N HIS A 86 26.37 -19.69 7.15
CA HIS A 86 26.54 -19.04 5.85
C HIS A 86 26.99 -20.08 4.81
N ARG A 87 26.42 -20.01 3.61
CA ARG A 87 26.78 -20.86 2.47
C ARG A 87 27.12 -19.97 1.29
N ASP A 88 28.20 -20.29 0.59
CA ASP A 88 28.60 -19.55 -0.61
C ASP A 88 27.61 -19.76 -1.77
N SER A 89 26.88 -20.88 -1.76
CA SER A 89 25.82 -21.18 -2.73
C SER A 89 24.54 -21.66 -2.06
N HIS A 90 23.42 -21.05 -2.45
CA HIS A 90 22.07 -21.45 -2.04
C HIS A 90 21.39 -22.40 -3.05
N LYS A 91 22.08 -22.81 -4.13
CA LYS A 91 21.52 -23.74 -5.12
C LYS A 91 21.29 -25.10 -4.45
N LEU A 92 20.06 -25.63 -4.57
CA LEU A 92 19.63 -26.87 -3.91
C LEU A 92 19.72 -26.84 -2.36
N ALA A 93 19.85 -25.66 -1.74
CA ALA A 93 19.80 -25.55 -0.29
C ALA A 93 18.38 -25.79 0.24
N LYS A 94 18.28 -26.25 1.49
CA LYS A 94 17.00 -26.40 2.19
C LYS A 94 16.31 -25.03 2.23
N ARG A 95 15.00 -25.01 1.92
CA ARG A 95 14.18 -23.79 1.98
C ARG A 95 13.60 -23.51 3.36
N TYR A 96 13.57 -24.51 4.22
CA TYR A 96 13.03 -24.42 5.57
C TYR A 96 14.06 -25.00 6.55
N TYR A 97 14.20 -24.35 7.70
CA TYR A 97 14.93 -24.82 8.87
C TYR A 97 13.91 -25.18 9.93
N GLY A 98 14.18 -26.21 10.70
CA GLY A 98 13.23 -26.70 11.68
C GLY A 98 13.94 -27.63 12.64
N PRO A 99 13.24 -28.02 13.69
CA PRO A 99 13.76 -28.92 14.71
C PRO A 99 14.20 -30.28 14.17
#